data_AF-A0A955ZC71-F1
#
_entry.id   AF-A0A955ZC71-F1
#
_cell.length_a   1.000
_cell.length_b   1.000
_cell.length_c   1.000
_cell.angle_alpha   90.00
_cell.angle_beta   90.00
_cell.angle_gamma   90.00
#
_symmetry.space_group_name_H-M   'P 1'
#
loop_
_entity.id
_entity.type
_entity.pdbx_description
1 polymer ?
#
loop_
_entity_poly.entity_id
_entity_poly.type
_entity_poly.pdbx_seq_one_letter_code
_entity_poly.pdbx_strand_id
1 'polypeptide(L)'
;PVDMTAALGGNLAITGTVRAAAAVQPGRLIVVSLTSATGTATATGQFTLSAASQTIKFRIGGLVTDNYVLRFQIDQAGSSAVGEQGDLEGYYNGVETAPILTRQDALPIPLGQTCLPNVDFGVGVRL
;
A
#
# COMPACT_ATOMS: atom_id res chain seq x y z
N PRO A 1 -14.41 1.85 -1.10
CA PRO A 1 -13.07 1.33 -0.76
C PRO A 1 -12.50 0.67 -2.01
N VAL A 2 -11.20 0.80 -2.23
CA VAL A 2 -10.53 0.02 -3.28
C VAL A 2 -10.46 -1.43 -2.79
N ASP A 3 -11.12 -2.35 -3.49
CA ASP A 3 -11.12 -3.77 -3.14
C ASP A 3 -10.13 -4.51 -4.03
N MET A 4 -9.24 -5.26 -3.41
CA MET A 4 -8.16 -6.02 -4.03
C MET A 4 -8.26 -7.47 -3.57
N THR A 5 -7.91 -8.42 -4.44
CA THR A 5 -7.92 -9.84 -4.09
C THR A 5 -6.56 -10.45 -4.36
N ALA A 6 -5.99 -11.09 -3.35
CA ALA A 6 -4.82 -11.93 -3.50
C ALA A 6 -5.22 -13.27 -4.13
N ALA A 7 -4.42 -13.77 -5.07
CA ALA A 7 -4.64 -15.08 -5.69
C ALA A 7 -4.20 -16.26 -4.80
N LEU A 8 -4.41 -16.16 -3.47
CA LEU A 8 -4.04 -17.19 -2.51
C LEU A 8 -5.21 -18.08 -2.09
N GLY A 9 -6.44 -17.73 -2.48
CA GLY A 9 -7.63 -18.54 -2.21
C GLY A 9 -8.00 -18.65 -0.72
N GLY A 10 -7.42 -17.82 0.15
CA GLY A 10 -7.75 -17.79 1.57
C GLY A 10 -9.00 -16.95 1.87
N ASN A 11 -9.46 -17.01 3.11
CA ASN A 11 -10.67 -16.30 3.57
C ASN A 11 -10.35 -15.06 4.43
N LEU A 12 -9.07 -14.71 4.60
CA LEU A 12 -8.66 -13.57 5.41
C LEU A 12 -8.55 -12.30 4.56
N ALA A 13 -8.57 -11.15 5.24
CA ALA A 13 -8.42 -9.86 4.61
C ALA A 13 -7.66 -8.87 5.50
N ILE A 14 -6.99 -7.92 4.85
CA ILE A 14 -6.43 -6.72 5.48
C ILE A 14 -7.26 -5.52 4.99
N THR A 15 -7.67 -4.65 5.89
CA THR A 15 -8.31 -3.38 5.55
C THR A 15 -7.59 -2.23 6.21
N GLY A 16 -7.61 -1.07 5.58
CA GLY A 16 -6.87 0.07 6.10
C GLY A 16 -7.14 1.36 5.37
N THR A 17 -6.41 2.39 5.79
CA THR A 17 -6.46 3.69 5.16
C THR A 17 -5.09 4.25 4.88
N VAL A 18 -5.02 5.09 3.86
CA VAL A 18 -3.81 5.81 3.48
C VAL A 18 -4.21 7.19 3.07
N ARG A 19 -3.54 8.18 3.64
CA ARG A 19 -3.72 9.58 3.26
C ARG A 19 -2.68 9.92 2.21
N ALA A 20 -3.13 10.30 1.02
CA ALA A 20 -2.24 10.86 0.03
C ALA A 20 -1.65 12.18 0.57
N ALA A 21 -0.36 12.41 0.37
CA ALA A 21 0.28 13.64 0.79
C ALA A 21 -0.34 14.85 0.06
N ALA A 22 -0.31 16.03 0.69
CA ALA A 22 -0.94 17.23 0.14
C ALA A 22 -0.32 17.67 -1.20
N ALA A 23 0.94 17.33 -1.44
CA ALA A 23 1.65 17.60 -2.69
C ALA A 23 1.19 16.75 -3.88
N VAL A 24 0.43 15.67 -3.64
CA VAL A 24 -0.05 14.79 -4.72
C VAL A 24 -1.21 15.44 -5.45
N GLN A 25 -1.07 15.58 -6.76
CA GLN A 25 -2.11 16.13 -7.62
C GLN A 25 -3.24 15.10 -7.84
N PRO A 26 -4.47 15.53 -8.13
CA PRO A 26 -5.50 14.63 -8.66
C PRO A 26 -5.02 13.98 -9.98
N GLY A 27 -5.55 12.80 -10.30
CA GLY A 27 -5.23 12.09 -11.55
C GLY A 27 -3.99 11.21 -11.50
N ARG A 28 -3.26 11.16 -10.37
CA ARG A 28 -2.07 10.31 -10.22
C ARG A 28 -2.41 8.84 -10.03
N LEU A 29 -1.60 7.97 -10.64
CA LEU A 29 -1.67 6.53 -10.45
C LEU A 29 -1.18 6.17 -9.06
N ILE A 30 -1.92 5.29 -8.42
CA ILE A 30 -1.57 4.70 -7.14
C ILE A 30 -1.51 3.20 -7.29
N VAL A 31 -0.47 2.60 -6.74
CA VAL A 31 -0.28 1.16 -6.69
C VAL A 31 -0.13 0.73 -5.25
N VAL A 32 -0.97 -0.21 -4.83
CA VAL A 32 -0.88 -0.86 -3.53
C VAL A 32 -0.45 -2.28 -3.78
N SER A 33 0.62 -2.71 -3.11
CA SER A 33 1.13 -4.08 -3.24
C SER A 33 1.30 -4.72 -1.87
N LEU A 34 0.77 -5.93 -1.73
CA LEU A 34 0.99 -6.77 -0.56
C LEU A 34 1.82 -7.96 -1.01
N THR A 35 2.98 -8.16 -0.39
CA THR A 35 3.86 -9.31 -0.69
C THR A 35 4.00 -10.19 0.54
N SER A 36 3.88 -11.51 0.42
CA SER A 36 4.24 -12.39 1.55
C SER A 36 5.72 -12.24 1.91
N ALA A 37 6.08 -12.45 3.17
CA ALA A 37 7.47 -12.39 3.62
C ALA A 37 8.34 -13.43 2.90
N THR A 38 7.74 -14.53 2.46
CA THR A 38 8.39 -15.58 1.63
C THR A 38 8.46 -15.22 0.13
N GLY A 39 7.81 -14.13 -0.30
CA GLY A 39 7.80 -13.67 -1.70
C GLY A 39 6.90 -14.48 -2.64
N THR A 40 6.18 -15.47 -2.11
CA THR A 40 5.34 -16.43 -2.85
C THR A 40 4.01 -15.86 -3.32
N ALA A 41 3.59 -14.72 -2.76
CA ALA A 41 2.29 -14.13 -3.01
C ALA A 41 2.39 -12.63 -3.21
N THR A 42 1.76 -12.10 -4.26
CA THR A 42 1.59 -10.66 -4.44
C THR A 42 0.15 -10.32 -4.77
N ALA A 43 -0.44 -9.38 -4.04
CA ALA A 43 -1.72 -8.76 -4.40
C ALA A 43 -1.44 -7.31 -4.78
N THR A 44 -1.89 -6.89 -5.96
CA THR A 44 -1.70 -5.53 -6.44
C THR A 44 -3.04 -4.91 -6.82
N GLY A 45 -3.30 -3.71 -6.32
CA GLY A 45 -4.41 -2.87 -6.75
C GLY A 45 -3.90 -1.57 -7.33
N GLN A 46 -4.58 -1.10 -8.37
CA GLN A 46 -4.30 0.18 -9.00
C GLN A 46 -5.55 1.05 -9.02
N PHE A 47 -5.36 2.34 -8.75
CA PHE A 47 -6.44 3.32 -8.83
C PHE A 47 -5.88 4.72 -9.01
N THR A 48 -6.76 5.66 -9.34
CA THR A 48 -6.40 7.06 -9.57
C THR A 48 -6.89 7.93 -8.42
N LEU A 49 -6.06 8.85 -7.95
CA LEU A 49 -6.44 9.84 -6.95
C LEU A 49 -7.51 10.80 -7.52
N SER A 50 -8.61 11.02 -6.82
CA SER A 50 -9.67 11.94 -7.28
C SER A 50 -9.51 13.37 -6.75
N ALA A 51 -8.74 13.57 -5.67
CA ALA A 51 -8.48 14.86 -5.07
C ALA A 51 -7.16 14.87 -4.28
N ALA A 52 -6.49 16.02 -4.19
CA ALA A 52 -5.31 16.18 -3.33
C ALA A 52 -5.66 15.92 -1.85
N SER A 53 -4.71 15.44 -1.05
CA SER A 53 -4.90 15.09 0.37
C SER A 53 -6.02 14.06 0.66
N GLN A 54 -6.48 13.29 -0.34
CA GLN A 54 -7.55 12.34 -0.17
C GLN A 54 -7.13 11.17 0.74
N THR A 55 -8.01 10.84 1.69
CA THR A 55 -7.93 9.57 2.42
C THR A 55 -8.54 8.46 1.58
N ILE A 56 -7.75 7.44 1.28
CA ILE A 56 -8.18 6.27 0.55
C ILE A 56 -8.40 5.13 1.53
N LYS A 57 -9.55 4.48 1.44
CA LYS A 57 -9.85 3.23 2.16
C LYS A 57 -9.61 2.04 1.24
N PHE A 58 -8.92 1.02 1.73
CA PHE A 58 -8.61 -0.18 0.95
C PHE A 58 -9.00 -1.47 1.69
N ARG A 59 -9.21 -2.53 0.91
CA ARG A 59 -9.39 -3.91 1.36
C ARG A 59 -8.57 -4.83 0.46
N ILE A 60 -7.81 -5.74 1.05
CA ILE A 60 -7.08 -6.81 0.37
C ILE A 60 -7.59 -8.13 0.93
N GLY A 61 -8.45 -8.83 0.19
CA GLY A 61 -9.00 -10.13 0.57
C GLY A 61 -8.26 -11.31 -0.08
N GLY A 62 -8.70 -12.53 0.20
CA GLY A 62 -8.14 -13.74 -0.40
C GLY A 62 -6.88 -14.26 0.31
N LEU A 63 -6.58 -13.76 1.52
CA LEU A 63 -5.33 -14.01 2.23
C LEU A 63 -5.38 -15.25 3.11
N VAL A 64 -4.21 -15.83 3.36
CA VAL A 64 -3.97 -16.92 4.32
C VAL A 64 -3.09 -16.43 5.47
N THR A 65 -2.98 -17.21 6.55
CA THR A 65 -2.08 -16.90 7.67
C THR A 65 -0.63 -16.81 7.19
N ASP A 66 -0.03 -15.63 7.28
CA ASP A 66 1.38 -15.38 6.93
C ASP A 66 1.81 -13.99 7.45
N ASN A 67 3.09 -13.69 7.32
CA ASN A 67 3.63 -12.34 7.44
C ASN A 67 3.61 -11.65 6.08
N TYR A 68 3.06 -10.45 6.00
CA TYR A 68 2.97 -9.70 4.75
C TYR A 68 3.66 -8.35 4.85
N VAL A 69 4.27 -7.91 3.76
CA VAL A 69 4.80 -6.55 3.60
C VAL A 69 3.84 -5.79 2.70
N LEU A 70 3.23 -4.74 3.23
CA LEU A 70 2.34 -3.85 2.49
C LEU A 70 3.08 -2.58 2.10
N ARG A 71 3.02 -2.26 0.81
CA ARG A 71 3.68 -1.13 0.18
C ARG A 71 2.68 -0.31 -0.61
N PHE A 72 2.84 1.00 -0.55
CA PHE A 72 2.06 1.99 -1.27
C PHE A 72 2.99 2.84 -2.14
N GLN A 73 2.60 3.07 -3.38
CA GLN A 73 3.36 3.86 -4.33
C GLN A 73 2.44 4.81 -5.10
N ILE A 74 2.92 6.01 -5.39
CA ILE A 74 2.19 7.06 -6.10
C ILE A 74 3.10 7.60 -7.20
N ASP A 75 2.61 7.53 -8.44
CA ASP A 75 3.23 8.15 -9.61
C ASP A 75 3.07 9.67 -9.51
N GLN A 76 4.05 10.33 -8.92
CA GLN A 76 3.99 11.79 -8.76
C GLN A 76 4.36 12.50 -10.06
N ALA A 77 5.21 11.88 -10.89
CA ALA A 77 5.65 12.42 -12.16
C ALA A 77 4.52 12.47 -13.20
N GLY A 78 3.57 11.53 -13.15
CA GLY A 78 2.56 11.30 -14.18
C GLY A 78 3.06 10.51 -15.38
N SER A 79 4.08 9.69 -15.18
CA SER A 79 4.64 8.82 -16.22
C SER A 79 3.74 7.61 -16.52
N SER A 80 2.68 7.41 -15.73
CA SER A 80 1.84 6.20 -15.69
C SER A 80 2.60 4.95 -15.21
N ALA A 81 3.73 5.16 -14.53
CA ALA A 81 4.52 4.13 -13.88
C ALA A 81 4.80 4.54 -12.42
N VAL A 82 5.10 3.57 -11.56
CA VAL A 82 5.51 3.82 -10.18
C VAL A 82 6.88 3.25 -9.89
N GLY A 83 7.57 3.84 -8.91
CA GLY A 83 8.90 3.41 -8.47
C GLY A 83 10.03 4.17 -9.16
N GLU A 84 9.71 5.29 -9.79
CA GLU A 84 10.68 6.22 -10.37
C GLU A 84 11.17 7.22 -9.31
N GLN A 85 12.28 7.89 -9.58
CA GLN A 85 12.77 8.95 -8.70
C GLN A 85 11.76 10.11 -8.67
N GLY A 86 11.45 10.62 -7.48
CA GLY A 86 10.45 11.68 -7.30
C GLY A 86 9.01 11.19 -7.09
N ASP A 87 8.74 9.89 -7.29
CA ASP A 87 7.50 9.26 -6.85
C ASP A 87 7.37 9.29 -5.33
N LEU A 88 6.15 9.10 -4.83
CA LEU A 88 5.95 8.85 -3.41
C LEU A 88 5.88 7.35 -3.14
N GLU A 89 6.48 6.93 -2.04
CA GLU A 89 6.51 5.55 -1.58
C GLU A 89 6.32 5.50 -0.06
N GLY A 90 5.73 4.41 0.43
CA GLY A 90 5.60 4.15 1.86
C GLY A 90 5.32 2.68 2.15
N TYR A 91 5.89 2.14 3.22
CA TYR A 91 5.55 0.83 3.76
C TYR A 91 4.69 0.96 5.03
N TYR A 92 4.09 -0.16 5.42
CA TYR A 92 3.31 -0.28 6.66
C TYR A 92 4.08 0.25 7.87
N ASN A 93 3.34 0.91 8.78
CA ASN A 93 3.84 1.53 10.01
C ASN A 93 4.72 2.78 9.80
N GLY A 94 4.90 3.23 8.55
CA GLY A 94 5.42 4.57 8.26
C GLY A 94 4.35 5.65 8.48
N VAL A 95 4.79 6.91 8.59
CA VAL A 95 3.93 8.10 8.63
C VAL A 95 4.43 9.17 7.64
N GLU A 96 3.61 10.14 7.25
CA GLU A 96 3.96 11.13 6.21
C GLU A 96 5.26 11.89 6.55
N THR A 97 5.50 12.19 7.82
CA THR A 97 6.70 12.89 8.30
C THR A 97 7.91 11.98 8.51
N ALA A 98 7.72 10.67 8.50
CA ALA A 98 8.75 9.65 8.69
C ALA A 98 8.36 8.39 7.91
N PRO A 99 8.38 8.47 6.56
CA PRO A 99 7.99 7.35 5.72
C PRO A 99 9.05 6.26 5.80
N ILE A 100 8.60 5.00 5.73
CA ILE A 100 9.51 3.88 5.48
C ILE A 100 9.59 3.73 3.98
N LEU A 101 10.80 3.82 3.41
CA LEU A 101 11.03 3.85 1.96
C LEU A 101 11.74 2.60 1.41
N THR A 102 12.23 1.73 2.29
CA THR A 102 12.90 0.48 1.88
C THR A 102 12.13 -0.73 2.38
N ARG A 103 12.20 -1.82 1.62
CA ARG A 103 11.63 -3.10 2.03
C ARG A 103 12.33 -3.68 3.27
N GLN A 104 13.62 -3.40 3.45
CA GLN A 104 14.40 -3.94 4.57
C GLN A 104 13.97 -3.34 5.91
N ASP A 105 13.56 -2.07 5.90
CA ASP A 105 13.11 -1.35 7.09
C ASP A 105 11.60 -1.54 7.34
N ALA A 106 10.88 -2.17 6.40
CA ALA A 106 9.45 -2.41 6.50
C ALA A 106 9.15 -3.51 7.53
N LEU A 107 8.27 -3.20 8.48
CA LEU A 107 7.79 -4.19 9.42
C LEU A 107 6.77 -5.12 8.74
N PRO A 108 6.88 -6.44 8.94
CA PRO A 108 5.84 -7.35 8.47
C PRO A 108 4.55 -7.15 9.27
N ILE A 109 3.44 -7.32 8.58
CA ILE A 109 2.09 -7.43 9.14
C ILE A 109 1.84 -8.92 9.42
N PRO A 110 1.81 -9.35 10.69
CA PRO A 110 1.45 -10.73 11.03
C PRO A 110 -0.07 -10.91 10.86
N LEU A 111 -0.49 -11.68 9.86
CA LEU A 111 -1.88 -12.05 9.69
C LEU A 111 -2.10 -13.43 10.31
N GLY A 112 -2.81 -13.45 11.44
CA GLY A 112 -3.19 -14.66 12.16
C GLY A 112 -4.42 -15.34 11.55
N GLN A 113 -5.33 -15.84 12.40
CA GLN A 113 -6.59 -16.47 11.94
C GLN A 113 -7.76 -15.48 11.78
N THR A 114 -7.52 -14.20 11.97
CA THR A 114 -8.54 -13.14 11.88
C THR A 114 -8.13 -12.08 10.87
N CYS A 115 -9.12 -11.47 10.22
CA CYS A 115 -8.90 -10.31 9.36
C CYS A 115 -8.32 -9.15 10.19
N LEU A 116 -7.44 -8.37 9.58
CA LEU A 116 -6.77 -7.24 10.23
C LEU A 116 -7.38 -5.91 9.77
N PRO A 117 -8.02 -5.14 10.66
CA PRO A 117 -8.53 -3.80 10.33
C PRO A 117 -7.53 -2.68 10.63
N ASN A 118 -7.80 -1.50 10.07
CA ASN A 118 -7.15 -0.22 10.40
C ASN A 118 -5.63 -0.22 10.23
N VAL A 119 -5.14 -0.83 9.15
CA VAL A 119 -3.74 -0.75 8.77
C VAL A 119 -3.49 0.62 8.12
N ASP A 120 -2.76 1.50 8.81
CA ASP A 120 -2.48 2.86 8.36
C ASP A 120 -1.06 3.01 7.78
N PHE A 121 -0.90 4.05 6.95
CA PHE A 121 0.34 4.34 6.20
C PHE A 121 0.67 5.83 6.20
N GLY A 122 1.95 6.10 6.03
CA GLY A 122 2.44 7.33 5.46
C GLY A 122 3.40 7.09 4.33
N VAL A 123 3.30 7.95 3.34
CA VAL A 123 4.12 7.96 2.12
C VAL A 123 4.99 9.20 2.12
N GLY A 124 6.17 9.12 1.51
CA GLY A 124 7.00 10.29 1.26
C GLY A 124 7.85 10.13 0.01
N VAL A 125 8.65 11.15 -0.29
CA VAL A 125 9.37 11.24 -1.57
C VAL A 125 10.46 10.18 -1.64
N ARG A 126 10.44 9.41 -2.72
CA ARG A 126 11.52 8.52 -3.09
C ARG A 126 12.69 9.34 -3.63
N LEU A 127 13.81 9.26 -2.93
CA LEU A 127 15.07 9.93 -3.26
C LEU A 127 15.80 9.24 -4.42
#